data_AF-A0A9D7FVY8-F1
#
_entry.id   AF-A0A9D7FVY8-F1
#
_cell.length_a   1.000
_cell.length_b   1.000
_cell.length_c   1.000
_cell.angle_alpha   90.00
_cell.angle_beta   90.00
_cell.angle_gamma   90.00
#
_symmetry.space_group_name_H-M   'P 1'
#
loop_
_entity.id
_entity.type
_entity.pdbx_description
1 polymer ?
#
loop_
_entity_poly.entity_id
_entity_poly.type
_entity_poly.pdbx_seq_one_letter_code
_entity_poly.pdbx_strand_id
1 'polypeptide(L)'
;MIEKPKYSPETKEQYLMDMSEQTDDPVYMLALTDFYLTEQRQPQKLWYWLNKLLVRDYLPAYLVQAQLYLSGNTVEQDLNKAAEIFGQLVERYSQSENIETNLHQLAFCHLSLARIFHTQHHTAPMLMHYFYALQFDSVEAAEDLAAMFSPDMEKNPQQTGYLAILQCVFLTLSAIFLQQQSDDSNDEQQQQILLQHYAERKSQIQENISRYQLTSAQRDEIRQRVKLWNEGEHQYLMEEVVSYINS
;
A
#
# COMPACT_ATOMS: atom_id res chain seq x y z
N MET A 1 14.91 16.36 29.93
CA MET A 1 13.97 15.24 29.70
C MET A 1 12.59 15.75 30.00
N ILE A 2 11.78 16.03 28.98
CA ILE A 2 10.37 16.41 29.14
C ILE A 2 9.59 15.11 28.99
N GLU A 3 8.98 14.63 30.07
CA GLU A 3 8.07 13.49 30.02
C GLU A 3 6.88 13.83 29.12
N LYS A 4 6.67 13.05 28.05
CA LYS A 4 5.40 13.08 27.33
C LYS A 4 4.29 12.67 28.32
N PRO A 5 3.19 13.43 28.45
CA PRO A 5 2.11 13.03 29.35
C PRO A 5 1.50 11.74 28.82
N LYS A 6 1.57 10.66 29.60
CA LYS A 6 0.73 9.48 29.40
C LYS A 6 -0.68 9.85 29.86
N TYR A 7 -1.49 10.38 28.93
CA TYR A 7 -2.91 10.54 29.17
C TYR A 7 -3.55 9.17 29.41
N SER A 8 -4.42 9.06 30.42
CA SER A 8 -5.27 7.88 30.53
C SER A 8 -6.24 7.87 29.34
N PRO A 9 -6.70 6.70 28.86
CA PRO A 9 -7.65 6.61 27.74
C PRO A 9 -8.90 7.48 27.95
N GLU A 10 -9.39 7.58 29.18
CA GLU A 10 -10.55 8.41 29.55
C GLU A 10 -10.26 9.90 29.42
N THR A 11 -9.04 10.33 29.74
CA THR A 11 -8.62 11.74 29.61
C THR A 11 -8.43 12.13 28.14
N LYS A 12 -7.94 11.19 27.32
CA LYS A 12 -7.79 11.38 25.86
C LYS A 12 -9.15 11.43 25.16
N GLU A 13 -10.06 10.51 25.48
CA GLU A 13 -11.42 10.49 24.93
C GLU A 13 -12.14 11.81 25.19
N GLN A 14 -12.15 12.26 26.45
CA GLN A 14 -12.83 13.51 26.82
C GLN A 14 -12.24 14.72 26.09
N TYR A 15 -10.91 14.83 26.04
CA TYR A 15 -10.24 15.92 25.32
C TYR A 15 -10.64 15.95 23.84
N LEU A 16 -10.64 14.80 23.16
CA LEU A 16 -11.01 14.74 21.75
C LEU A 16 -12.49 15.07 21.54
N MET A 17 -13.38 14.63 22.42
CA MET A 17 -14.80 15.00 22.39
C MET A 17 -14.97 16.52 22.54
N ASP A 18 -14.38 17.11 23.58
CA ASP A 18 -14.48 18.55 23.86
C ASP A 18 -13.98 19.37 22.67
N MET A 19 -12.83 19.00 22.09
CA MET A 19 -12.28 19.68 20.92
C MET A 19 -13.17 19.52 19.69
N SER A 20 -13.71 18.32 19.45
CA SER A 20 -14.61 18.07 18.33
C SER A 20 -15.92 18.87 18.43
N GLU A 21 -16.45 19.08 19.64
CA GLU A 21 -17.69 19.83 19.86
C GLU A 21 -17.47 21.35 19.83
N GLN A 22 -16.33 21.82 20.32
CA GLN A 22 -16.01 23.24 20.36
C GLN A 22 -15.57 23.79 19.01
N THR A 23 -14.72 23.05 18.29
CA THR A 23 -14.09 23.53 17.05
C THR A 23 -14.81 23.05 15.81
N ASP A 24 -15.57 21.97 15.94
CA ASP A 24 -16.17 21.27 14.82
C ASP A 24 -15.14 20.80 13.77
N ASP A 25 -13.87 20.66 14.14
CA ASP A 25 -12.78 20.29 13.24
C ASP A 25 -12.79 18.76 12.96
N PRO A 26 -12.82 18.34 11.67
CA PRO A 26 -12.85 16.93 11.29
C PRO A 26 -11.64 16.12 11.76
N VAL A 27 -10.50 16.76 12.05
CA VAL A 27 -9.29 16.07 12.53
C VAL A 27 -9.55 15.43 13.90
N TYR A 28 -10.23 16.12 14.82
CA TYR A 28 -10.57 15.54 16.13
C TYR A 28 -11.61 14.43 16.02
N MET A 29 -12.58 14.55 15.11
CA MET A 29 -13.56 13.50 14.85
C MET A 29 -12.91 12.25 14.24
N LEU A 30 -11.93 12.43 13.36
CA LEU A 30 -11.16 11.33 12.78
C LEU A 30 -10.31 10.65 13.86
N ALA A 31 -9.68 11.43 14.75
CA ALA A 31 -8.94 10.90 15.89
C ALA A 31 -9.83 10.11 16.86
N LEU A 32 -11.09 10.55 17.10
CA LEU A 32 -12.08 9.77 17.85
C LEU A 32 -12.42 8.46 17.14
N THR A 33 -12.58 8.51 15.82
CA THR A 33 -12.86 7.31 15.01
C THR A 33 -11.74 6.29 15.16
N ASP A 34 -10.47 6.70 15.03
CA ASP A 34 -9.30 5.84 15.25
C ASP A 34 -9.23 5.31 16.69
N PHE A 35 -9.45 6.18 17.68
CA PHE A 35 -9.45 5.80 19.10
C PHE A 35 -10.50 4.70 19.41
N TYR A 36 -11.70 4.80 18.85
CA TYR A 36 -12.74 3.78 19.02
C TYR A 36 -12.52 2.54 18.16
N LEU A 37 -11.73 2.63 17.09
CA LEU A 37 -11.35 1.47 16.29
C LEU A 37 -10.29 0.63 17.00
N THR A 38 -9.25 1.28 17.53
CA THR A 38 -8.01 0.62 17.97
C THR A 38 -7.94 0.39 19.47
N GLU A 39 -8.17 1.45 20.26
CA GLU A 39 -7.94 1.45 21.71
C GLU A 39 -9.16 0.96 22.49
N GLN A 40 -10.33 1.58 22.28
CA GLN A 40 -11.54 1.28 23.06
C GLN A 40 -12.42 0.21 22.43
N ARG A 41 -12.29 -0.01 21.11
CA ARG A 41 -13.10 -0.98 20.34
C ARG A 41 -14.61 -0.83 20.61
N GLN A 42 -15.13 0.38 20.38
CA GLN A 42 -16.56 0.70 20.57
C GLN A 42 -17.23 1.01 19.22
N PRO A 43 -17.74 -0.01 18.49
CA PRO A 43 -18.32 0.15 17.15
C PRO A 43 -19.37 1.26 17.03
N GLN A 44 -20.27 1.37 18.00
CA GLN A 44 -21.36 2.36 17.95
C GLN A 44 -20.83 3.80 17.98
N LYS A 45 -19.83 4.08 18.83
CA LYS A 45 -19.20 5.40 18.90
C LYS A 45 -18.31 5.68 17.69
N LEU A 46 -17.59 4.67 17.20
CA LEU A 46 -16.86 4.74 15.94
C LEU A 46 -17.79 5.17 14.79
N TRP A 47 -18.90 4.47 14.59
CA TRP A 47 -19.84 4.77 13.51
C TRP A 47 -20.54 6.12 13.70
N TYR A 48 -20.79 6.54 14.94
CA TYR A 48 -21.33 7.87 15.22
C TYR A 48 -20.41 8.99 14.68
N TRP A 49 -19.12 8.95 15.02
CA TRP A 49 -18.17 9.97 14.57
C TRP A 49 -17.84 9.85 13.08
N LEU A 50 -17.70 8.63 12.58
CA LEU A 50 -17.46 8.36 11.16
C LEU A 50 -18.62 8.90 10.29
N ASN A 51 -19.87 8.66 10.68
CA ASN A 51 -21.03 9.16 9.95
C ASN A 51 -21.10 10.69 9.92
N LYS A 52 -20.70 11.37 11.00
CA LYS A 52 -20.60 12.84 11.00
C LYS A 52 -19.59 13.34 9.96
N LEU A 53 -18.45 12.65 9.82
CA LEU A 53 -17.44 13.00 8.81
C LEU A 53 -17.92 12.71 7.38
N LEU A 54 -18.61 11.60 7.16
CA LEU A 54 -19.15 11.24 5.84
C LEU A 54 -20.20 12.25 5.36
N VAL A 55 -21.05 12.77 6.26
CA VAL A 55 -22.02 13.84 5.93
C VAL A 55 -21.32 15.13 5.44
N ARG A 56 -20.08 15.36 5.88
CA ARG A 56 -19.26 16.51 5.47
C ARG A 56 -18.44 16.27 4.21
N ASP A 57 -18.59 15.10 3.61
CA ASP A 57 -17.80 14.70 2.46
C ASP A 57 -16.28 14.72 2.73
N TYR A 58 -15.88 14.40 3.97
CA TYR A 58 -14.48 14.42 4.37
C TYR A 58 -13.75 13.15 3.89
N LEU A 59 -12.88 13.28 2.88
CA LEU A 59 -12.22 12.18 2.18
C LEU A 59 -11.58 11.11 3.10
N PRO A 60 -10.83 11.46 4.17
CA PRO A 60 -10.27 10.45 5.07
C PRO A 60 -11.30 9.52 5.72
N ALA A 61 -12.55 9.97 5.90
CA ALA A 61 -13.62 9.14 6.45
C ALA A 61 -14.06 8.04 5.48
N TYR A 62 -14.09 8.31 4.17
CA TYR A 62 -14.35 7.29 3.17
C TYR A 62 -13.26 6.22 3.16
N LEU A 63 -11.99 6.63 3.35
CA LEU A 63 -10.87 5.69 3.44
C LEU A 63 -11.04 4.74 4.64
N VAL A 64 -11.38 5.27 5.82
CA VAL A 64 -11.69 4.47 7.01
C VAL A 64 -12.87 3.55 6.74
N GLN A 65 -13.95 4.05 6.15
CA GLN A 65 -15.14 3.26 5.83
C GLN A 65 -14.81 2.09 4.89
N ALA A 66 -14.02 2.32 3.84
CA ALA A 66 -13.60 1.29 2.90
C ALA A 66 -12.76 0.20 3.61
N GLN A 67 -11.85 0.60 4.50
CA GLN A 67 -11.05 -0.34 5.30
C GLN A 67 -11.91 -1.19 6.27
N LEU A 68 -12.96 -0.62 6.86
CA LEU A 68 -13.89 -1.37 7.71
C LEU A 68 -14.63 -2.45 6.92
N TYR A 69 -15.13 -2.11 5.72
CA TYR A 69 -15.74 -3.11 4.83
C TYR A 69 -14.75 -4.13 4.31
N LEU A 70 -13.50 -3.72 4.01
CA LEU A 70 -12.44 -4.62 3.57
C LEU A 70 -12.05 -5.63 4.65
N SER A 71 -11.96 -5.19 5.91
CA SER A 71 -11.51 -6.03 7.02
C SER A 71 -12.62 -6.83 7.71
N GLY A 72 -13.88 -6.40 7.58
CA GLY A 72 -14.98 -6.94 8.40
C GLY A 72 -14.88 -6.52 9.87
N ASN A 73 -14.06 -5.52 10.19
CA ASN A 73 -13.97 -5.00 11.54
C ASN A 73 -15.19 -4.13 11.83
N THR A 74 -15.94 -4.46 12.88
CA THR A 74 -17.12 -3.71 13.37
C THR A 74 -18.34 -3.68 12.44
N VAL A 75 -18.23 -4.23 11.23
CA VAL A 75 -19.29 -4.39 10.21
C VAL A 75 -19.04 -5.68 9.43
N GLU A 76 -20.07 -6.25 8.80
CA GLU A 76 -19.89 -7.41 7.91
C GLU A 76 -18.91 -7.05 6.76
N GLN A 77 -17.99 -7.97 6.47
CA GLN A 77 -17.03 -7.80 5.38
C GLN A 77 -17.77 -7.73 4.05
N ASP A 78 -17.50 -6.69 3.27
CA ASP A 78 -18.10 -6.49 1.95
C ASP A 78 -17.05 -5.95 0.98
N LEU A 79 -16.45 -6.85 0.22
CA LEU A 79 -15.39 -6.51 -0.73
C LEU A 79 -15.90 -5.67 -1.90
N ASN A 80 -17.15 -5.82 -2.31
CA ASN A 80 -17.72 -5.04 -3.40
C ASN A 80 -17.92 -3.60 -2.96
N LYS A 81 -18.45 -3.41 -1.75
CA LYS A 81 -18.61 -2.07 -1.18
C LYS A 81 -17.28 -1.39 -0.87
N ALA A 82 -16.29 -2.15 -0.37
CA ALA A 82 -14.94 -1.63 -0.21
C ALA A 82 -14.34 -1.19 -1.55
N ALA A 83 -14.45 -2.02 -2.60
CA ALA A 83 -13.96 -1.70 -3.93
C ALA A 83 -14.65 -0.47 -4.54
N GLU A 84 -15.96 -0.34 -4.37
CA GLU A 84 -16.71 0.85 -4.82
C GLU A 84 -16.17 2.13 -4.19
N ILE A 85 -15.99 2.14 -2.85
CA ILE A 85 -15.49 3.31 -2.14
C ILE A 85 -14.03 3.61 -2.51
N PHE A 86 -13.18 2.59 -2.62
CA PHE A 86 -11.79 2.81 -3.08
C PHE A 86 -11.73 3.34 -4.51
N GLY A 87 -12.58 2.85 -5.41
CA GLY A 87 -12.68 3.38 -6.78
C GLY A 87 -13.09 4.84 -6.80
N GLN A 88 -14.09 5.22 -6.02
CA GLN A 88 -14.49 6.63 -5.85
C GLN A 88 -13.34 7.48 -5.29
N LEU A 89 -12.58 6.96 -4.33
CA LEU A 89 -11.43 7.66 -3.77
C LEU A 89 -10.31 7.87 -4.81
N VAL A 90 -10.02 6.87 -5.63
CA VAL A 90 -9.07 7.01 -6.75
C VAL A 90 -9.49 8.17 -7.65
N GLU A 91 -10.75 8.18 -8.12
CA GLU A 91 -11.25 9.24 -8.99
C GLU A 91 -11.10 10.62 -8.35
N ARG A 92 -11.45 10.75 -7.06
CA ARG A 92 -11.42 12.03 -6.34
C ARG A 92 -10.00 12.51 -6.06
N TYR A 93 -9.08 11.63 -5.68
CA TYR A 93 -7.69 12.00 -5.47
C TYR A 93 -7.00 12.36 -6.79
N SER A 94 -7.30 11.65 -7.88
CA SER A 94 -6.76 11.97 -9.21
C SER A 94 -7.29 13.28 -9.80
N GLN A 95 -8.49 13.72 -9.41
CA GLN A 95 -9.08 15.00 -9.86
C GLN A 95 -8.62 16.20 -9.01
N SER A 96 -7.86 15.99 -7.95
CA SER A 96 -7.33 17.09 -7.14
C SER A 96 -6.42 18.01 -7.95
N GLU A 97 -6.46 19.32 -7.67
CA GLU A 97 -5.61 20.31 -8.37
C GLU A 97 -4.11 20.00 -8.24
N ASN A 98 -3.72 19.31 -7.18
CA ASN A 98 -2.36 18.88 -6.93
C ASN A 98 -2.31 17.38 -6.59
N ILE A 99 -2.21 16.55 -7.63
CA ILE A 99 -2.11 15.10 -7.51
C ILE A 99 -0.89 14.65 -6.69
N GLU A 100 0.21 15.42 -6.71
CA GLU A 100 1.45 15.09 -6.00
C GLU A 100 1.23 15.01 -4.48
N THR A 101 0.26 15.78 -3.96
CA THR A 101 -0.11 15.73 -2.53
C THR A 101 -0.87 14.46 -2.14
N ASN A 102 -1.38 13.69 -3.11
CA ASN A 102 -2.24 12.54 -2.89
C ASN A 102 -1.61 11.21 -3.36
N LEU A 103 -0.34 11.20 -3.76
CA LEU A 103 0.32 9.99 -4.28
C LEU A 103 0.27 8.82 -3.30
N HIS A 104 0.48 9.09 -2.01
CA HIS A 104 0.39 8.05 -0.97
C HIS A 104 -1.03 7.47 -0.86
N GLN A 105 -2.05 8.32 -0.91
CA GLN A 105 -3.45 7.91 -0.85
C GLN A 105 -3.85 7.14 -2.12
N LEU A 106 -3.39 7.56 -3.29
CA LEU A 106 -3.60 6.87 -4.56
C LEU A 106 -2.94 5.49 -4.56
N ALA A 107 -1.67 5.41 -4.12
CA ALA A 107 -0.94 4.16 -3.95
C ALA A 107 -1.72 3.19 -3.05
N PHE A 108 -2.18 3.67 -1.89
CA PHE A 108 -2.96 2.87 -0.94
C PHE A 108 -4.30 2.38 -1.53
N CYS A 109 -5.06 3.25 -2.21
CA CYS A 109 -6.35 2.89 -2.80
C CYS A 109 -6.17 1.86 -3.91
N HIS A 110 -5.19 2.05 -4.80
CA HIS A 110 -4.88 1.09 -5.85
C HIS A 110 -4.39 -0.24 -5.31
N LEU A 111 -3.50 -0.25 -4.32
CA LEU A 111 -3.07 -1.49 -3.67
C LEU A 111 -4.26 -2.24 -3.05
N SER A 112 -5.17 -1.52 -2.40
CA SER A 112 -6.37 -2.10 -1.80
C SER A 112 -7.28 -2.71 -2.86
N LEU A 113 -7.52 -2.01 -3.97
CA LEU A 113 -8.27 -2.53 -5.12
C LEU A 113 -7.60 -3.77 -5.73
N ALA A 114 -6.28 -3.74 -5.91
CA ALA A 114 -5.53 -4.86 -6.44
C ALA A 114 -5.72 -6.13 -5.58
N ARG A 115 -5.61 -5.99 -4.25
CA ARG A 115 -5.83 -7.09 -3.29
C ARG A 115 -7.27 -7.59 -3.26
N ILE A 116 -8.26 -6.71 -3.41
CA ILE A 116 -9.66 -7.10 -3.55
C ILE A 116 -9.86 -7.93 -4.83
N PHE A 117 -9.39 -7.43 -5.97
CA PHE A 117 -9.54 -8.13 -7.24
C PHE A 117 -8.74 -9.44 -7.31
N HIS A 118 -7.59 -9.50 -6.65
CA HIS A 118 -6.86 -10.75 -6.44
C HIS A 118 -7.74 -11.77 -5.71
N THR A 119 -8.34 -11.37 -4.59
CA THR A 119 -9.27 -12.22 -3.80
C THR A 119 -10.47 -12.70 -4.62
N GLN A 120 -10.95 -11.86 -5.53
CA GLN A 120 -12.08 -12.18 -6.42
C GLN A 120 -11.66 -12.92 -7.71
N HIS A 121 -10.38 -13.23 -7.89
CA HIS A 121 -9.83 -13.86 -9.10
C HIS A 121 -10.07 -13.05 -10.39
N HIS A 122 -10.12 -11.72 -10.30
CA HIS A 122 -10.21 -10.81 -11.43
C HIS A 122 -8.81 -10.34 -11.87
N THR A 123 -8.12 -11.15 -12.67
CA THR A 123 -6.70 -10.97 -13.02
C THR A 123 -6.38 -9.63 -13.68
N ALA A 124 -7.16 -9.21 -14.68
CA ALA A 124 -6.89 -7.98 -15.42
C ALA A 124 -6.97 -6.71 -14.54
N PRO A 125 -8.06 -6.44 -13.80
CA PRO A 125 -8.13 -5.28 -12.91
C PRO A 125 -7.16 -5.40 -11.72
N MET A 126 -6.88 -6.61 -11.23
CA MET A 126 -5.84 -6.83 -10.22
C MET A 126 -4.48 -6.29 -10.69
N LEU A 127 -4.00 -6.73 -11.86
CA LEU A 127 -2.70 -6.30 -12.40
C LEU A 127 -2.68 -4.80 -12.69
N MET A 128 -3.75 -4.28 -13.30
CA MET A 128 -3.88 -2.84 -13.58
C MET A 128 -3.66 -2.02 -12.30
N HIS A 129 -4.33 -2.37 -11.20
CA HIS A 129 -4.19 -1.64 -9.95
C HIS A 129 -2.86 -1.87 -9.23
N TYR A 130 -2.27 -3.07 -9.33
CA TYR A 130 -0.90 -3.27 -8.84
C TYR A 130 0.10 -2.35 -9.56
N PHE A 131 -0.01 -2.22 -10.89
CA PHE A 131 0.87 -1.34 -11.65
C PHE A 131 0.62 0.14 -11.36
N TYR A 132 -0.63 0.58 -11.17
CA TYR A 132 -0.89 1.94 -10.71
C TYR A 132 -0.28 2.21 -9.33
N ALA A 133 -0.44 1.30 -8.37
CA ALA A 133 0.20 1.45 -7.07
C ALA A 133 1.74 1.48 -7.17
N LEU A 134 2.32 0.68 -8.09
CA LEU A 134 3.75 0.66 -8.37
C LEU A 134 4.25 1.98 -8.97
N GLN A 135 3.45 2.63 -9.82
CA GLN A 135 3.74 3.96 -10.39
C GLN A 135 3.70 5.09 -9.35
N PHE A 136 3.07 4.84 -8.21
CA PHE A 136 3.07 5.73 -7.05
C PHE A 136 4.05 5.25 -5.96
N ASP A 137 5.12 4.56 -6.37
CA ASP A 137 6.23 4.09 -5.53
C ASP A 137 5.79 3.25 -4.32
N SER A 138 4.70 2.48 -4.46
CA SER A 138 4.25 1.57 -3.41
C SER A 138 5.22 0.40 -3.24
N VAL A 139 5.92 0.42 -2.11
CA VAL A 139 6.78 -0.66 -1.63
C VAL A 139 6.00 -1.97 -1.52
N GLU A 140 4.80 -1.92 -0.97
CA GLU A 140 3.94 -3.09 -0.77
C GLU A 140 3.41 -3.67 -2.09
N ALA A 141 3.10 -2.83 -3.08
CA ALA A 141 2.71 -3.32 -4.41
C ALA A 141 3.87 -4.08 -5.09
N ALA A 142 5.09 -3.55 -4.97
CA ALA A 142 6.29 -4.22 -5.47
C ALA A 142 6.50 -5.56 -4.75
N GLU A 143 6.27 -5.64 -3.45
CA GLU A 143 6.40 -6.87 -2.67
C GLU A 143 5.35 -7.92 -3.01
N ASP A 144 4.08 -7.51 -3.11
CA ASP A 144 2.99 -8.38 -3.51
C ASP A 144 3.26 -8.98 -4.91
N LEU A 145 3.73 -8.16 -5.87
CA LEU A 145 4.11 -8.62 -7.21
C LEU A 145 5.33 -9.56 -7.16
N ALA A 146 6.36 -9.24 -6.37
CA ALA A 146 7.52 -10.11 -6.19
C ALA A 146 7.13 -11.49 -5.63
N ALA A 147 6.18 -11.53 -4.70
CA ALA A 147 5.65 -12.77 -4.15
C ALA A 147 4.85 -13.57 -5.21
N MET A 148 4.05 -12.87 -6.02
CA MET A 148 3.27 -13.48 -7.10
C MET A 148 4.15 -14.21 -8.13
N PHE A 149 5.33 -13.67 -8.44
CA PHE A 149 6.27 -14.28 -9.38
C PHE A 149 7.33 -15.16 -8.71
N SER A 150 7.18 -15.49 -7.42
CA SER A 150 8.13 -16.38 -6.75
C SER A 150 8.09 -17.78 -7.36
N PRO A 151 9.20 -18.29 -7.95
CA PRO A 151 9.22 -19.61 -8.56
C PRO A 151 8.96 -20.75 -7.56
N ASP A 152 8.07 -21.67 -7.92
CA ASP A 152 7.98 -22.97 -7.28
C ASP A 152 8.92 -23.95 -8.03
N MET A 153 10.10 -24.20 -7.44
CA MET A 153 11.15 -25.05 -8.02
C MET A 153 10.70 -26.50 -8.24
N GLU A 154 9.70 -26.97 -7.50
CA GLU A 154 9.24 -28.35 -7.58
C GLU A 154 8.28 -28.58 -8.75
N LYS A 155 7.64 -27.52 -9.25
CA LYS A 155 6.54 -27.63 -10.21
C LYS A 155 6.92 -27.32 -11.66
N ASN A 156 7.85 -26.40 -11.92
CA ASN A 156 8.16 -26.04 -13.32
C ASN A 156 9.58 -25.48 -13.57
N PRO A 157 10.61 -26.35 -13.73
CA PRO A 157 12.01 -25.93 -13.88
C PRO A 157 12.31 -25.03 -15.08
N GLN A 158 11.51 -25.13 -16.15
CA GLN A 158 11.71 -24.35 -17.38
C GLN A 158 11.24 -22.89 -17.24
N GLN A 159 10.23 -22.63 -16.40
CA GLN A 159 9.69 -21.28 -16.14
C GLN A 159 10.41 -20.58 -14.98
N THR A 160 11.16 -21.33 -14.17
CA THR A 160 11.91 -20.84 -13.02
C THR A 160 12.79 -19.63 -13.33
N GLY A 161 13.50 -19.65 -14.47
CA GLY A 161 14.45 -18.58 -14.80
C GLY A 161 13.77 -17.23 -15.05
N TYR A 162 12.66 -17.21 -15.78
CA TYR A 162 11.94 -15.98 -16.10
C TYR A 162 11.17 -15.44 -14.89
N LEU A 163 10.50 -16.32 -14.13
CA LEU A 163 9.84 -15.96 -12.87
C LEU A 163 10.83 -15.38 -11.85
N ALA A 164 12.03 -15.97 -11.73
CA ALA A 164 13.08 -15.45 -10.87
C ALA A 164 13.57 -14.05 -11.29
N ILE A 165 13.59 -13.75 -12.60
CA ILE A 165 13.90 -12.42 -13.12
C ILE A 165 12.81 -11.43 -12.69
N LEU A 166 11.53 -11.74 -12.94
CA LEU A 166 10.42 -10.87 -12.55
C LEU A 166 10.38 -10.63 -11.03
N GLN A 167 10.52 -11.68 -10.23
CA GLN A 167 10.63 -11.56 -8.78
C GLN A 167 11.77 -10.61 -8.38
N CYS A 168 12.96 -10.76 -8.97
CA CYS A 168 14.09 -9.88 -8.67
C CYS A 168 13.88 -8.44 -9.15
N VAL A 169 13.18 -8.21 -10.27
CA VAL A 169 12.82 -6.86 -10.75
C VAL A 169 11.97 -6.16 -9.69
N PHE A 170 10.89 -6.80 -9.23
CA PHE A 170 9.99 -6.20 -8.25
C PHE A 170 10.65 -6.01 -6.88
N LEU A 171 11.47 -6.96 -6.41
CA LEU A 171 12.26 -6.76 -5.18
C LEU A 171 13.24 -5.58 -5.32
N THR A 172 13.81 -5.38 -6.50
CA THR A 172 14.72 -4.25 -6.75
C THR A 172 13.96 -2.93 -6.74
N LEU A 173 12.76 -2.86 -7.33
CA LEU A 173 11.89 -1.69 -7.25
C LEU A 173 11.48 -1.38 -5.80
N SER A 174 11.06 -2.39 -5.03
CA SER A 174 10.78 -2.25 -3.59
C SER A 174 11.98 -1.64 -2.83
N ALA A 175 13.20 -2.12 -3.10
CA ALA A 175 14.41 -1.57 -2.49
C ALA A 175 14.67 -0.10 -2.91
N ILE A 176 14.41 0.27 -4.17
CA ILE A 176 14.56 1.66 -4.63
C ILE A 176 13.57 2.57 -3.92
N PHE A 177 12.30 2.16 -3.84
CA PHE A 177 11.25 2.94 -3.16
C PHE A 177 11.54 3.12 -1.66
N LEU A 178 12.01 2.06 -0.99
CA LEU A 178 12.44 2.14 0.42
C LEU A 178 13.58 3.15 0.61
N GLN A 179 14.55 3.18 -0.32
CA GLN A 179 15.65 4.15 -0.26
C GLN A 179 15.13 5.58 -0.47
N GLN A 180 14.28 5.82 -1.46
CA GLN A 180 13.69 7.13 -1.73
C GLN A 180 12.88 7.65 -0.53
N GLN A 181 11.99 6.82 0.02
CA GLN A 181 11.21 7.17 1.22
C GLN A 181 12.11 7.45 2.44
N SER A 182 13.23 6.74 2.57
CA SER A 182 14.23 7.01 3.60
C SER A 182 14.91 8.37 3.40
N ASP A 183 15.24 8.71 2.16
CA ASP A 183 15.90 9.98 1.82
C ASP A 183 14.97 11.18 2.03
N ASP A 184 13.66 10.99 1.84
CA ASP A 184 12.63 12.02 2.06
C ASP A 184 12.11 12.12 3.51
N SER A 185 12.45 11.16 4.37
CA SER A 185 11.98 11.12 5.76
C SER A 185 12.66 12.17 6.63
N ASN A 186 11.85 13.02 7.27
CA ASN A 186 12.33 14.00 8.26
C ASN A 186 12.40 13.43 9.69
N ASP A 187 11.89 12.22 9.92
CA ASP A 187 11.94 11.54 11.22
C ASP A 187 13.07 10.50 11.24
N GLU A 188 14.01 10.65 12.18
CA GLU A 188 15.18 9.78 12.29
C GLU A 188 14.82 8.32 12.62
N GLN A 189 13.76 8.09 13.41
CA GLN A 189 13.35 6.72 13.77
C GLN A 189 12.74 6.02 12.56
N GLN A 190 11.86 6.72 11.85
CA GLN A 190 11.26 6.22 10.61
C GLN A 190 12.33 5.97 9.54
N GLN A 191 13.28 6.88 9.39
CA GLN A 191 14.40 6.70 8.46
C GLN A 191 15.22 5.45 8.78
N GLN A 192 15.55 5.20 10.05
CA GLN A 192 16.27 3.99 10.46
C GLN A 192 15.49 2.71 10.14
N ILE A 193 14.18 2.71 10.34
CA ILE A 193 13.32 1.56 10.00
C ILE A 193 13.33 1.31 8.49
N LEU A 194 13.20 2.36 7.68
CA LEU A 194 13.23 2.26 6.21
C LEU A 194 14.59 1.74 5.71
N LEU A 195 15.71 2.22 6.26
CA LEU A 195 17.04 1.72 5.94
C LEU A 195 17.25 0.26 6.35
N GLN A 196 16.65 -0.17 7.46
CA GLN A 196 16.67 -1.58 7.86
C GLN A 196 15.93 -2.45 6.83
N HIS A 197 14.69 -2.08 6.47
CA HIS A 197 13.92 -2.80 5.45
C HIS A 197 14.62 -2.81 4.09
N TYR A 198 15.28 -1.70 3.71
CA TYR A 198 16.12 -1.64 2.51
C TYR A 198 17.26 -2.66 2.53
N ALA A 199 17.97 -2.77 3.65
CA ALA A 199 19.06 -3.73 3.82
C ALA A 199 18.55 -5.19 3.75
N GLU A 200 17.40 -5.47 4.37
CA GLU A 200 16.72 -6.78 4.29
C GLU A 200 16.37 -7.12 2.84
N ARG A 201 15.80 -6.15 2.10
CA ARG A 201 15.42 -6.33 0.69
C ARG A 201 16.64 -6.60 -0.19
N LYS A 202 17.75 -5.89 0.03
CA LYS A 202 19.03 -6.17 -0.64
C LYS A 202 19.55 -7.58 -0.37
N SER A 203 19.46 -8.04 0.88
CA SER A 203 19.85 -9.41 1.25
C SER A 203 19.00 -10.45 0.51
N GLN A 204 17.69 -10.25 0.48
CA GLN A 204 16.75 -11.13 -0.21
C GLN A 204 17.03 -11.24 -1.72
N ILE A 205 17.38 -10.13 -2.37
CA ILE A 205 17.78 -10.14 -3.80
C ILE A 205 19.03 -11.00 -4.00
N GLN A 206 20.05 -10.87 -3.15
CA GLN A 206 21.28 -11.68 -3.26
C GLN A 206 21.01 -13.17 -3.00
N GLU A 207 20.15 -13.48 -2.03
CA GLU A 207 19.71 -14.84 -1.77
C GLU A 207 19.01 -15.43 -3.01
N ASN A 208 18.06 -14.71 -3.62
CA ASN A 208 17.35 -15.17 -4.81
C ASN A 208 18.28 -15.34 -6.01
N ILE A 209 19.23 -14.42 -6.24
CA ILE A 209 20.26 -14.57 -7.28
C ILE A 209 21.03 -15.88 -7.09
N SER A 210 21.40 -16.20 -5.85
CA SER A 210 22.16 -17.40 -5.52
C SER A 210 21.31 -18.67 -5.63
N ARG A 211 20.09 -18.63 -5.08
CA ARG A 211 19.11 -19.72 -5.05
C ARG A 211 18.73 -20.16 -6.45
N TYR A 212 18.46 -19.22 -7.34
CA TYR A 212 18.05 -19.48 -8.73
C TYR A 212 19.23 -19.51 -9.71
N GLN A 213 20.46 -19.37 -9.21
CA GLN A 213 21.70 -19.40 -10.01
C GLN A 213 21.66 -18.44 -11.21
N LEU A 214 21.17 -17.22 -11.00
CA LEU A 214 20.97 -16.25 -12.07
C LEU A 214 22.31 -15.86 -12.71
N THR A 215 22.39 -16.00 -14.03
CA THR A 215 23.59 -15.68 -14.82
C THR A 215 23.88 -14.18 -14.84
N SER A 216 25.06 -13.79 -15.36
CA SER A 216 25.35 -12.36 -15.57
C SER A 216 24.34 -11.71 -16.50
N ALA A 217 24.00 -12.36 -17.62
CA ALA A 217 23.05 -11.85 -18.59
C ALA A 217 21.66 -11.61 -17.97
N GLN A 218 21.17 -12.56 -17.17
CA GLN A 218 19.88 -12.41 -16.48
C GLN A 218 19.90 -11.28 -15.42
N ARG A 219 21.04 -11.03 -14.78
CA ARG A 219 21.21 -9.90 -13.87
C ARG A 219 21.23 -8.56 -14.61
N ASP A 220 21.83 -8.51 -15.80
CA ASP A 220 21.81 -7.32 -16.65
C ASP A 220 20.40 -7.04 -17.17
N GLU A 221 19.64 -8.09 -17.48
CA GLU A 221 18.22 -8.04 -17.81
C GLU A 221 17.35 -7.46 -16.68
N ILE A 222 17.58 -7.87 -15.43
CA ILE A 222 16.89 -7.28 -14.26
C ILE A 222 17.17 -5.78 -14.19
N ARG A 223 18.45 -5.38 -14.29
CA ARG A 223 18.86 -3.98 -14.23
C ARG A 223 18.23 -3.16 -15.35
N GLN A 224 18.18 -3.70 -16.56
CA GLN A 224 17.61 -3.00 -17.71
C GLN A 224 16.11 -2.74 -17.53
N ARG A 225 15.35 -3.71 -17.01
CA ARG A 225 13.91 -3.54 -16.74
C ARG A 225 13.66 -2.50 -15.65
N VAL A 226 14.42 -2.55 -14.56
CA VAL A 226 14.35 -1.54 -13.48
C VAL A 226 14.72 -0.16 -14.00
N LYS A 227 15.73 -0.07 -14.87
CA LYS A 227 16.13 1.19 -15.51
C LYS A 227 15.00 1.76 -16.36
N LEU A 228 14.40 0.96 -17.25
CA LEU A 228 13.28 1.39 -18.09
C LEU A 228 12.09 1.85 -17.25
N TRP A 229 11.79 1.14 -16.16
CA TRP A 229 10.76 1.57 -15.21
C TRP A 229 11.04 2.99 -14.68
N ASN A 230 12.24 3.24 -14.16
CA ASN A 230 12.61 4.55 -13.62
C ASN A 230 12.71 5.66 -14.68
N GLU A 231 12.85 5.31 -15.95
CA GLU A 231 12.83 6.24 -17.09
C GLU A 231 11.39 6.58 -17.54
N GLY A 232 10.37 6.02 -16.89
CA GLY A 232 8.95 6.23 -17.21
C GLY A 232 8.39 5.27 -18.27
N GLU A 233 9.19 4.34 -18.77
CA GLU A 233 8.82 3.33 -19.78
C GLU A 233 8.10 2.14 -19.12
N HIS A 234 7.12 2.42 -18.25
CA HIS A 234 6.42 1.43 -17.43
C HIS A 234 5.73 0.35 -18.28
N GLN A 235 5.25 0.72 -19.47
CA GLN A 235 4.54 -0.17 -20.40
C GLN A 235 5.33 -1.43 -20.74
N TYR A 236 6.67 -1.34 -20.83
CA TYR A 236 7.52 -2.48 -21.16
C TYR A 236 7.37 -3.62 -20.13
N LEU A 237 7.48 -3.31 -18.83
CA LEU A 237 7.34 -4.31 -17.77
C LEU A 237 5.89 -4.81 -17.65
N MET A 238 4.91 -3.93 -17.87
CA MET A 238 3.49 -4.27 -17.82
C MET A 238 3.11 -5.28 -18.90
N GLU A 239 3.52 -5.05 -20.15
CA GLU A 239 3.24 -5.96 -21.27
C GLU A 239 3.91 -7.32 -21.09
N GLU A 240 5.14 -7.35 -20.59
CA GLU A 240 5.85 -8.60 -20.28
C GLU A 240 5.09 -9.45 -19.26
N VAL A 241 4.65 -8.83 -18.16
CA VAL A 241 3.87 -9.51 -17.11
C VAL A 241 2.53 -10.01 -17.64
N VAL A 242 1.81 -9.18 -18.39
CA VAL A 242 0.51 -9.56 -18.97
C VAL A 242 0.68 -10.69 -19.99
N SER A 243 1.73 -10.64 -20.82
CA SER A 243 2.04 -11.70 -21.78
C SER A 243 2.33 -13.03 -21.08
N TYR A 244 3.05 -13.00 -19.96
CA TYR A 244 3.36 -14.20 -19.19
C TYR A 244 2.12 -14.81 -18.54
N ILE A 245 1.24 -13.98 -17.98
CA ILE A 245 0.03 -14.47 -17.30
C ILE A 245 -0.98 -15.07 -18.30
N ASN A 246 -0.97 -14.59 -19.55
CA ASN A 246 -1.86 -15.07 -20.60
C ASN A 246 -1.30 -16.26 -21.40
N SER A 247 -0.04 -16.66 -21.19
CA SER A 247 0.61 -17.79 -21.88
C SER A 247 0.44 -19.10 -21.13
#